data_AF-A0A7V8NQ19-F1
#
_entry.id   AF-A0A7V8NQ19-F1
#
_cell.length_a   1.000
_cell.length_b   1.000
_cell.length_c   1.000
_cell.angle_alpha   90.00
_cell.angle_beta   90.00
_cell.angle_gamma   90.00
#
_symmetry.space_group_name_H-M   'P 1'
#
loop_
_entity.id
_entity.type
_entity.pdbx_description
1 polymer ?
#
loop_
_entity_poly.entity_id
_entity_poly.type
_entity_poly.pdbx_seq_one_letter_code
_entity_poly.pdbx_strand_id
1 'polypeptide(L)'
;MKTIGTLLVFGCVVAVAAENDSTAANQWTQPSAQGHWAYQPVGRPQTPQVQNKDWVRSPIDALVLARMEAKGVKPSKDANRAALIRRATLDAWGMIPTPEQVKAFVEDRSADAYEKLVDRLLASPH
;
A
#
# COMPACT_ATOMS: atom_id res chain seq x y z
N MET A 1 58.87 37.60 40.47
CA MET A 1 59.52 38.86 40.08
C MET A 1 59.97 38.74 38.62
N LYS A 2 59.47 39.65 37.76
CA LYS A 2 59.93 40.04 36.39
C LYS A 2 59.81 38.97 35.27
N THR A 3 58.73 38.93 34.47
CA THR A 3 58.43 39.68 33.21
C THR A 3 59.50 39.60 32.11
N ILE A 4 59.20 38.88 31.01
CA ILE A 4 59.44 39.20 29.57
C ILE A 4 58.39 38.32 28.82
N GLY A 5 57.48 38.77 27.96
CA GLY A 5 57.43 39.96 27.13
C GLY A 5 57.65 39.56 25.66
N THR A 6 56.63 39.01 24.99
CA THR A 6 56.65 38.83 23.53
C THR A 6 55.29 39.20 22.97
N LEU A 7 55.21 40.42 22.44
CA LEU A 7 54.21 40.83 21.48
C LEU A 7 54.37 40.00 20.21
N LEU A 8 53.31 39.38 19.74
CA LEU A 8 53.20 38.98 18.35
C LEU A 8 51.93 39.62 17.77
N VAL A 9 52.23 40.60 16.92
CA VAL A 9 51.42 41.36 15.97
C VAL A 9 50.04 40.74 15.66
N PHE A 10 49.00 41.46 16.06
CA PHE A 10 47.64 41.30 15.53
C PHE A 10 47.63 41.78 14.08
N GLY A 11 47.88 40.85 13.15
CA GLY A 11 47.71 41.05 11.71
C GLY A 11 46.25 40.85 11.33
N CYS A 12 45.60 41.96 11.00
CA CYS A 12 44.25 42.01 10.44
C CYS A 12 44.21 41.36 9.05
N VAL A 13 43.36 40.35 8.85
CA VAL A 13 42.67 40.13 7.57
C VAL A 13 41.24 39.67 7.89
N VAL A 14 40.31 40.61 7.79
CA VAL A 14 38.89 40.32 7.56
C VAL A 14 38.72 40.15 6.06
N ALA A 15 38.32 38.95 5.64
CA ALA A 15 37.66 38.64 4.35
C ALA A 15 37.53 37.11 4.29
N VAL A 16 36.42 36.48 3.95
CA VAL A 16 35.05 36.83 3.55
C VAL A 16 34.29 35.58 3.99
N ALA A 17 33.15 35.72 4.67
CA ALA A 17 32.28 34.57 4.91
C ALA A 17 31.87 34.04 3.54
N ALA A 18 32.32 32.83 3.20
CA ALA A 18 31.77 32.10 2.08
C ALA A 18 30.27 32.01 2.33
N GLU A 19 29.51 32.66 1.45
CA GLU A 19 28.06 32.64 1.44
C GLU A 19 27.67 31.16 1.47
N ASN A 20 26.96 30.76 2.53
CA ASN A 20 26.24 29.49 2.57
C ASN A 20 25.18 29.58 1.48
N ASP A 21 25.58 29.23 0.26
CA ASP A 21 24.70 29.13 -0.88
C ASP A 21 23.77 27.98 -0.58
N SER A 22 22.63 28.36 0.00
CA SER A 22 21.54 27.49 0.40
C SER A 22 20.86 27.02 -0.88
N THR A 23 21.57 26.19 -1.63
CA THR A 23 20.94 25.23 -2.53
C THR A 23 20.28 24.19 -1.63
N ALA A 24 19.14 24.60 -1.07
CA ALA A 24 18.08 23.67 -0.70
C ALA A 24 17.56 23.03 -1.99
N ALA A 25 18.44 22.27 -2.66
CA ALA A 25 18.02 21.17 -3.48
C ALA A 25 17.25 20.27 -2.52
N ASN A 26 15.94 20.33 -2.64
CA ASN A 26 14.99 19.25 -2.43
C ASN A 26 15.65 17.89 -2.69
N GLN A 27 16.44 17.46 -1.71
CA GLN A 27 17.03 16.15 -1.62
C GLN A 27 15.86 15.28 -1.20
N TRP A 28 15.10 14.84 -2.20
CA TRP A 28 14.33 13.62 -2.11
C TRP A 28 15.35 12.56 -1.71
N THR A 29 15.48 12.33 -0.40
CA THR A 29 16.26 11.23 0.14
C THR A 29 15.55 9.99 -0.35
N GLN A 30 16.10 9.41 -1.42
CA GLN A 30 15.66 8.11 -1.89
C GLN A 30 15.75 7.18 -0.69
N PRO A 31 14.65 6.52 -0.28
CA PRO A 31 14.73 5.49 0.73
C PRO A 31 15.85 4.55 0.29
N SER A 32 16.87 4.39 1.14
CA SER A 32 17.95 3.46 0.86
C SER A 32 17.32 2.11 0.50
N ALA A 33 17.69 1.52 -0.63
CA ALA A 33 17.14 0.22 -1.06
C ALA A 33 17.34 -0.87 0.02
N GLN A 34 18.31 -0.66 0.91
CA GLN A 34 18.56 -1.42 2.12
C GLN A 34 17.35 -1.36 3.06
N GLY A 35 16.62 -2.47 3.15
CA GLY A 35 15.50 -2.65 4.07
C GLY A 35 14.11 -2.39 3.47
N HIS A 36 13.99 -2.03 2.19
CA HIS A 36 12.67 -1.89 1.56
C HIS A 36 12.01 -3.27 1.42
N TRP A 37 10.74 -3.39 1.80
CA TRP A 37 9.99 -4.65 1.86
C TRP A 37 10.02 -5.44 0.55
N ALA A 38 10.05 -4.75 -0.60
CA ALA A 38 10.09 -5.38 -1.92
C ALA A 38 11.41 -6.12 -2.22
N TYR A 39 12.48 -5.81 -1.50
CA TYR A 39 13.80 -6.43 -1.65
C TYR A 39 14.16 -7.38 -0.50
N GLN A 40 13.22 -7.65 0.41
CA GLN A 40 13.40 -8.64 1.47
C GLN A 40 12.97 -10.03 0.99
N PRO A 41 13.62 -11.11 1.45
CA PRO A 41 13.19 -12.47 1.11
C PRO A 41 11.77 -12.73 1.60
N VAL A 42 10.93 -13.32 0.72
CA VAL A 42 9.56 -13.67 1.06
C VAL A 42 9.54 -14.94 1.92
N GLY A 43 9.12 -14.81 3.18
CA GLY A 43 8.86 -15.94 4.07
C GLY A 43 7.47 -16.53 3.85
N ARG A 44 7.29 -17.82 4.17
CA ARG A 44 5.96 -18.47 4.22
C ARG A 44 5.47 -18.51 5.67
N PRO A 45 4.63 -17.56 6.12
CA PRO A 45 4.11 -17.58 7.48
C PRO A 45 3.19 -18.78 7.68
N GLN A 46 3.15 -19.31 8.90
CA GLN A 46 2.18 -20.33 9.28
C GLN A 46 0.77 -19.72 9.31
N THR A 47 -0.22 -20.47 8.86
CA THR A 47 -1.62 -20.06 8.92
C THR A 47 -2.10 -20.06 10.37
N PRO A 48 -2.58 -18.93 10.91
CA PRO A 48 -3.02 -18.84 12.29
C PRO A 48 -4.33 -19.62 12.51
N GLN A 49 -4.53 -20.10 13.73
CA GLN A 49 -5.83 -20.63 14.15
C GLN A 49 -6.78 -19.46 14.42
N VAL A 50 -7.98 -19.56 13.87
CA VAL A 50 -9.06 -18.56 14.00
C VAL A 50 -10.32 -19.22 14.53
N GLN A 51 -11.18 -18.42 15.17
CA GLN A 51 -12.43 -18.91 15.74
C GLN A 51 -13.47 -19.15 14.65
N ASN A 52 -13.69 -18.18 13.76
CA ASN A 52 -14.69 -18.29 12.69
C ASN A 52 -14.12 -18.95 11.42
N LYS A 53 -13.96 -20.27 11.46
CA LYS A 53 -13.39 -21.05 10.35
C LYS A 53 -14.26 -21.01 9.08
N ASP A 54 -15.57 -20.89 9.21
CA ASP A 54 -16.51 -20.91 8.07
C ASP A 54 -16.39 -19.65 7.19
N TRP A 55 -15.86 -18.55 7.73
CA TRP A 55 -15.62 -17.33 6.95
C TRP A 55 -14.35 -17.40 6.09
N VAL A 56 -13.42 -18.29 6.42
CA VAL A 56 -12.12 -18.41 5.75
C VAL A 56 -12.30 -19.17 4.43
N ARG A 57 -12.08 -18.48 3.29
CA ARG A 57 -12.13 -19.09 1.95
C ARG A 57 -10.74 -19.51 1.46
N SER A 58 -9.72 -18.78 1.90
CA SER A 58 -8.31 -19.02 1.57
C SER A 58 -7.43 -18.92 2.83
N PRO A 59 -6.21 -19.49 2.82
CA PRO A 59 -5.27 -19.34 3.94
C PRO A 59 -4.90 -17.89 4.26
N ILE A 60 -5.02 -16.97 3.29
CA ILE A 60 -4.76 -15.53 3.47
C ILE A 60 -5.86 -14.90 4.34
N ASP A 61 -7.11 -15.34 4.18
CA ASP A 61 -8.24 -14.82 4.97
C ASP A 61 -8.07 -15.11 6.46
N ALA A 62 -7.43 -16.23 6.81
CA ALA A 62 -7.10 -16.56 8.20
C ALA A 62 -6.12 -15.54 8.81
N LEU A 63 -5.16 -15.02 8.04
CA LEU A 63 -4.24 -13.99 8.52
C LEU A 63 -4.98 -12.68 8.85
N VAL A 64 -5.95 -12.32 8.02
CA VAL A 64 -6.78 -11.13 8.22
C VAL A 64 -7.73 -11.34 9.40
N LEU A 65 -8.46 -12.46 9.41
CA LEU A 65 -9.44 -12.77 10.45
C LEU A 65 -8.79 -12.87 11.83
N ALA A 66 -7.60 -13.48 11.95
CA ALA A 66 -6.87 -13.52 13.21
C ALA A 66 -6.63 -12.12 13.79
N ARG A 67 -6.27 -11.14 12.94
CA ARG A 67 -6.09 -9.75 13.36
C ARG A 67 -7.41 -9.05 13.70
N MET A 68 -8.49 -9.37 13.00
CA MET A 68 -9.82 -8.84 13.27
C MET A 68 -10.36 -9.36 14.62
N GLU A 69 -10.27 -10.67 14.85
CA GLU A 69 -10.67 -11.32 16.11
C GLU A 69 -9.89 -10.78 17.31
N ALA A 70 -8.56 -10.64 17.18
CA ALA A 70 -7.72 -10.04 18.22
C ALA A 70 -8.12 -8.60 18.58
N LYS A 71 -8.73 -7.87 17.63
CA LYS A 71 -9.23 -6.50 17.82
C LYS A 71 -10.72 -6.44 18.16
N GLY A 72 -11.41 -7.58 18.27
CA GLY A 72 -12.85 -7.64 18.51
C GLY A 72 -13.70 -7.12 17.33
N VAL A 73 -13.14 -7.04 16.13
CA VAL A 73 -13.84 -6.58 14.91
C VAL A 73 -14.41 -7.78 14.17
N LYS A 74 -15.67 -7.70 13.75
CA LYS A 74 -16.31 -8.75 12.95
C LYS A 74 -16.21 -8.46 11.45
N PRO A 75 -16.09 -9.48 10.59
CA PRO A 75 -16.18 -9.30 9.15
C PRO A 75 -17.50 -8.67 8.72
N SER A 76 -17.41 -7.78 7.73
CA SER A 76 -18.59 -7.24 7.05
C SER A 76 -19.26 -8.31 6.21
N LYS A 77 -20.57 -8.15 5.98
CA LYS A 77 -21.31 -8.99 5.03
C LYS A 77 -20.82 -8.72 3.61
N ASP A 78 -20.94 -9.74 2.77
CA ASP A 78 -20.67 -9.62 1.33
C ASP A 78 -21.56 -8.53 0.70
N ALA A 79 -20.99 -7.84 -0.30
CA ALA A 79 -21.74 -6.87 -1.07
C ALA A 79 -22.85 -7.58 -1.87
N ASN A 80 -23.96 -6.86 -2.10
CA ASN A 80 -25.01 -7.38 -2.96
C ASN A 80 -24.53 -7.50 -4.42
N ARG A 81 -25.22 -8.32 -5.23
CA ARG A 81 -24.81 -8.61 -6.62
C ARG A 81 -24.70 -7.35 -7.49
N ALA A 82 -25.60 -6.39 -7.33
CA ALA A 82 -25.57 -5.13 -8.09
C ALA A 82 -24.33 -4.29 -7.76
N ALA A 83 -23.93 -4.23 -6.49
CA ALA A 83 -22.71 -3.56 -6.06
C ALA A 83 -21.45 -4.29 -6.53
N LEU A 84 -21.47 -5.63 -6.53
CA LEU A 84 -20.35 -6.45 -6.99
C LEU A 84 -20.03 -6.21 -8.47
N ILE A 85 -21.02 -6.30 -9.38
CA ILE A 85 -20.75 -6.06 -10.81
C ILE A 85 -20.26 -4.63 -11.05
N ARG A 86 -20.89 -3.64 -10.40
CA ARG A 86 -20.48 -2.24 -10.56
C ARG A 86 -19.02 -2.03 -10.15
N ARG A 87 -18.60 -2.59 -9.00
CA ARG A 87 -17.20 -2.50 -8.53
C ARG A 87 -16.26 -3.22 -9.47
N ALA A 88 -16.55 -4.47 -9.81
CA ALA A 88 -15.69 -5.27 -10.69
C ALA A 88 -15.48 -4.59 -12.06
N THR A 89 -16.53 -4.04 -12.67
CA THR A 89 -16.40 -3.34 -13.97
C THR A 89 -15.65 -2.02 -13.85
N LEU A 90 -15.88 -1.26 -12.77
CA LEU A 90 -15.12 -0.02 -12.52
C LEU A 90 -13.64 -0.31 -12.24
N ASP A 91 -13.33 -1.34 -11.47
CA ASP A 91 -11.96 -1.68 -11.11
C ASP A 91 -11.20 -2.24 -12.32
N ALA A 92 -11.86 -3.02 -13.19
CA ALA A 92 -11.25 -3.61 -14.37
C ALA A 92 -11.11 -2.62 -15.54
N TRP A 93 -12.15 -1.82 -15.83
CA TRP A 93 -12.21 -0.97 -17.04
C TRP A 93 -12.38 0.53 -16.76
N GLY A 94 -12.68 0.93 -15.53
CA GLY A 94 -13.01 2.33 -15.21
C GLY A 94 -14.39 2.78 -15.71
N MET A 95 -15.26 1.85 -16.13
CA MET A 95 -16.58 2.14 -16.71
C MET A 95 -17.72 1.52 -15.90
N ILE A 96 -18.92 2.11 -16.01
CA ILE A 96 -20.13 1.58 -15.38
C ILE A 96 -20.74 0.49 -16.29
N PRO A 97 -21.18 -0.65 -15.76
CA PRO A 97 -21.81 -1.70 -16.55
C PRO A 97 -23.16 -1.25 -17.13
N THR A 98 -23.57 -1.81 -18.27
CA THR A 98 -24.90 -1.52 -18.84
C THR A 98 -26.01 -2.17 -18.01
N PRO A 99 -27.26 -1.66 -18.06
CA PRO A 99 -28.39 -2.26 -17.34
C PRO A 99 -28.59 -3.75 -17.67
N GLU A 100 -28.37 -4.15 -18.91
CA GLU A 100 -28.50 -5.55 -19.38
C GLU A 100 -27.43 -6.44 -18.75
N GLN A 101 -26.19 -5.94 -18.65
CA GLN A 101 -25.10 -6.67 -18.01
C GLN A 101 -25.35 -6.84 -16.50
N VAL A 102 -25.85 -5.80 -15.84
CA VAL A 102 -26.26 -5.86 -14.43
C VAL A 102 -27.35 -6.89 -14.25
N LYS A 103 -28.40 -6.86 -15.08
CA LYS A 103 -29.50 -7.82 -15.02
C LYS A 103 -29.00 -9.25 -15.20
N ALA A 104 -28.20 -9.51 -16.24
CA ALA A 104 -27.65 -10.83 -16.53
C ALA A 104 -26.84 -11.37 -15.33
N PHE A 105 -25.98 -10.57 -14.72
CA PHE A 105 -25.22 -11.00 -13.54
C PHE A 105 -26.09 -11.17 -12.30
N VAL A 106 -27.04 -10.26 -12.03
CA VAL A 106 -27.89 -10.35 -10.84
C VAL A 106 -28.79 -11.57 -10.89
N GLU A 107 -29.26 -11.96 -12.08
CA GLU A 107 -30.12 -13.12 -12.31
C GLU A 107 -29.34 -14.45 -12.38
N ASP A 108 -28.05 -14.41 -12.67
CA ASP A 108 -27.19 -15.60 -12.66
C ASP A 108 -27.01 -16.13 -11.22
N ARG A 109 -27.55 -17.32 -10.96
CA ARG A 109 -27.48 -18.02 -9.66
C ARG A 109 -26.44 -19.13 -9.65
N SER A 110 -25.61 -19.26 -10.68
CA SER A 110 -24.55 -20.26 -10.68
C SER A 110 -23.53 -19.97 -9.58
N ALA A 111 -22.94 -21.04 -9.03
CA ALA A 111 -21.94 -20.92 -7.96
C ALA A 111 -20.68 -20.17 -8.41
N ASP A 112 -20.40 -20.17 -9.72
CA ASP A 112 -19.24 -19.58 -10.41
C ASP A 112 -19.59 -18.28 -11.16
N ALA A 113 -20.73 -17.64 -10.86
CA ALA A 113 -21.20 -16.47 -11.60
C ALA A 113 -20.22 -15.29 -11.51
N TYR A 114 -19.51 -15.14 -10.38
CA TYR A 114 -18.54 -14.07 -10.18
C TYR A 114 -17.26 -14.32 -10.98
N GLU A 115 -16.78 -15.56 -10.99
CA GLU A 115 -15.62 -16.00 -11.76
C GLU A 115 -15.88 -15.79 -13.26
N LYS A 116 -17.05 -16.22 -13.76
CA LYS A 116 -17.48 -15.94 -15.15
C LYS A 116 -17.52 -14.45 -15.48
N LEU A 117 -17.97 -13.62 -14.54
CA LEU A 117 -17.95 -12.17 -14.72
C LEU A 117 -16.51 -11.67 -14.87
N VAL A 118 -15.61 -12.09 -13.98
CA VAL A 118 -14.19 -11.69 -14.02
C VAL A 118 -13.52 -12.16 -15.30
N ASP A 119 -13.71 -13.41 -15.70
CA ASP A 119 -13.15 -13.96 -16.94
C ASP A 119 -13.62 -13.16 -18.17
N ARG A 120 -14.91 -12.83 -18.23
CA ARG A 120 -15.46 -11.96 -19.29
C ARG A 120 -14.83 -10.57 -19.26
N LEU A 121 -14.63 -9.98 -18.08
CA LEU A 121 -14.03 -8.66 -17.95
C LEU A 121 -12.57 -8.66 -18.44
N LEU A 122 -11.80 -9.69 -18.07
CA LEU A 122 -10.38 -9.82 -18.42
C LEU A 122 -10.15 -10.25 -19.88
N ALA A 123 -11.08 -11.00 -20.47
CA ALA A 123 -10.99 -11.43 -21.87
C ALA A 123 -11.45 -10.36 -22.88
N SER A 124 -12.01 -9.26 -22.41
CA SER A 124 -12.54 -8.20 -23.28
C SER A 124 -11.41 -7.42 -23.97
N PRO A 125 -11.57 -7.06 -25.25
CA PRO A 125 -10.62 -6.24 -26.00
C PRO A 125 -10.78 -4.73 -25.76
N HIS A 126 -11.80 -4.32 -24.99
CA HIS A 126 -12.10 -2.92 -24.68
C HIS A 126 -11.03 -2.24 -23.83
#